data_AF-B9MNF6-F1
#
_entry.id   AF-B9MNF6-F1
#
_cell.length_a   1.000
_cell.length_b   1.000
_cell.length_c   1.000
_cell.angle_alpha   90.00
_cell.angle_beta   90.00
_cell.angle_gamma   90.00
#
_symmetry.space_group_name_H-M   'P 1'
#
loop_
_entity.id
_entity.type
_entity.pdbx_description
1 polymer ?
#
loop_
_entity_poly.entity_id
_entity_poly.type
_entity_poly.pdbx_seq_one_letter_code
_entity_poly.pdbx_strand_id
1 'polypeptide(L)'
;MSLRKRKLQKYLRGLVLRRYKLLGGKKTISMADTKGVLASYYFDVVEIKTGKKVKLRVDTFYFLGEDQATPEEIWYSLGGR
;
A
#
# COMPACT_ATOMS: atom_id res chain seq x y z
N MET A 1 -17.75 -17.09 -8.97
CA MET A 1 -16.57 -16.20 -9.17
C MET A 1 -15.62 -16.84 -10.18
N SER A 2 -15.28 -16.17 -11.28
CA SER A 2 -14.52 -16.78 -12.40
C SER A 2 -13.05 -17.11 -12.05
N LEU A 3 -12.53 -18.23 -12.56
CA LEU A 3 -11.12 -18.66 -12.46
C LEU A 3 -10.12 -17.57 -12.93
N ARG A 4 -10.53 -16.69 -13.86
CA ARG A 4 -9.74 -15.53 -14.30
C ARG A 4 -9.52 -14.50 -13.17
N LYS A 5 -10.51 -14.23 -12.30
CA LYS A 5 -10.37 -13.32 -11.15
C LYS A 5 -9.46 -13.88 -10.04
N ARG A 6 -9.47 -15.21 -9.83
CA ARG A 6 -8.58 -15.89 -8.86
C ARG A 6 -7.11 -15.84 -9.27
N LYS A 7 -6.79 -16.01 -10.56
CA LYS A 7 -5.42 -15.86 -11.09
C LYS A 7 -4.92 -14.41 -11.02
N LEU A 8 -5.78 -13.43 -11.33
CA LEU A 8 -5.43 -12.01 -11.29
C LEU A 8 -5.12 -11.51 -9.85
N GLN A 9 -5.90 -11.94 -8.86
CA GLN A 9 -5.58 -11.72 -7.44
C GLN A 9 -4.25 -12.36 -7.03
N LYS A 10 -3.95 -13.58 -7.47
CA LYS A 10 -2.72 -14.30 -7.12
C LYS A 10 -1.46 -13.66 -7.74
N TYR A 11 -1.62 -12.94 -8.85
CA TYR A 11 -0.53 -12.28 -9.59
C TYR A 11 -0.26 -10.84 -9.10
N LEU A 12 -1.30 -10.06 -8.73
CA LEU A 12 -1.14 -8.78 -8.02
C LEU A 12 -0.58 -8.96 -6.59
N ARG A 13 -0.86 -10.13 -5.98
CA ARG A 13 -0.22 -10.65 -4.76
C ARG A 13 1.27 -11.01 -4.92
N GLY A 14 1.85 -10.81 -6.10
CA GLY A 14 3.27 -11.05 -6.39
C GLY A 14 4.25 -10.01 -5.84
N LEU A 15 3.81 -9.11 -4.95
CA LEU A 15 4.61 -8.13 -4.22
C LEU A 15 4.98 -6.90 -5.09
N VAL A 16 4.03 -5.97 -5.26
CA VAL A 16 4.20 -4.69 -6.00
C VAL A 16 5.43 -3.92 -5.51
N LEU A 17 5.71 -4.02 -4.21
CA LEU A 17 6.78 -3.26 -3.57
C LEU A 17 8.06 -4.09 -3.32
N ARG A 18 8.17 -5.33 -3.82
CA ARG A 18 9.29 -6.25 -3.54
C ARG A 18 10.69 -5.72 -3.86
N ARG A 19 10.75 -4.82 -4.83
CA ARG A 19 12.01 -4.22 -5.32
C ARG A 19 12.45 -3.03 -4.48
N TYR A 20 11.67 -2.65 -3.48
CA TYR A 20 11.91 -1.50 -2.65
C TYR A 20 12.13 -1.94 -1.20
N LYS A 21 13.03 -1.24 -0.52
CA LYS A 21 13.24 -1.32 0.92
C LYS A 21 12.63 -0.08 1.57
N LEU A 22 11.81 -0.26 2.59
CA LEU A 22 11.23 0.85 3.35
C LEU A 22 12.31 1.59 4.14
N LEU A 23 12.29 2.92 4.09
CA LEU A 23 13.04 3.78 5.00
C LEU A 23 12.14 4.46 6.02
N GLY A 24 10.92 4.81 5.63
CA GLY A 24 9.92 5.39 6.52
C GLY A 24 8.58 5.55 5.82
N GLY A 25 7.50 5.52 6.58
CA GLY A 25 6.14 5.67 6.10
C GLY A 25 5.40 6.76 6.88
N LYS A 26 4.51 7.47 6.20
CA LYS A 26 3.52 8.34 6.85
C LYS A 26 2.15 8.11 6.24
N LYS A 27 1.13 8.26 7.08
CA LYS A 27 -0.27 8.18 6.69
C LYS A 27 -0.90 9.56 6.83
N THR A 28 -1.73 9.95 5.87
CA THR A 28 -2.57 11.15 5.93
C THR A 28 -3.99 10.80 5.53
N ILE A 29 -4.97 11.48 6.12
CA ILE A 29 -6.36 11.38 5.68
C ILE A 29 -6.55 12.41 4.57
N SER A 30 -6.83 11.94 3.36
CA SER A 30 -7.05 12.80 2.19
C SER A 30 -8.50 13.27 2.09
N MET A 31 -9.45 12.46 2.57
CA MET A 31 -10.87 12.80 2.63
C MET A 31 -11.56 11.93 3.68
N ALA A 32 -12.58 12.47 4.34
CA ALA A 32 -13.49 11.71 5.20
C ALA A 32 -14.93 12.20 4.97
N ASP A 33 -15.86 11.27 4.81
CA ASP A 33 -17.28 11.55 4.63
C ASP A 33 -18.15 10.55 5.42
N THR A 34 -19.47 10.60 5.20
CA THR A 34 -20.43 9.71 5.86
C THR A 34 -20.35 8.25 5.41
N LYS A 35 -19.57 7.94 4.38
CA LYS A 35 -19.37 6.58 3.87
C LYS A 35 -18.06 5.98 4.35
N GLY A 36 -17.03 6.81 4.55
CA GLY A 36 -15.72 6.32 4.96
C GLY A 36 -14.61 7.34 4.94
N VAL A 37 -13.39 6.83 5.00
CA VAL A 37 -12.15 7.60 5.06
C VAL A 37 -11.23 7.15 3.93
N LEU A 38 -10.83 8.10 3.08
CA LEU A 38 -9.75 7.90 2.13
C LEU A 38 -8.42 8.24 2.80
N ALA A 39 -7.62 7.21 3.08
CA ALA A 39 -6.28 7.34 3.62
C ALA A 39 -5.23 7.23 2.51
N SER A 40 -4.21 8.09 2.59
CA SER A 40 -3.06 8.10 1.71
C SER A 40 -1.80 7.79 2.49
N TYR A 41 -1.07 6.78 2.03
CA TYR A 41 0.17 6.29 2.61
C TYR A 41 1.33 6.72 1.73
N TYR A 42 2.27 7.47 2.30
CA TYR A 42 3.47 7.93 1.62
C TYR A 42 4.67 7.20 2.18
N PHE A 43 5.52 6.69 1.30
CA PHE A 43 6.68 5.90 1.66
C PHE A 43 7.95 6.53 1.08
N ASP A 44 8.94 6.76 1.93
CA ASP A 44 10.32 6.99 1.51
C ASP A 44 11.00 5.62 1.41
N VAL A 45 11.50 5.28 0.22
CA VAL A 45 11.95 3.93 -0.11
C VAL A 45 13.24 3.97 -0.88
N VAL A 46 13.97 2.86 -0.87
CA VAL A 46 15.15 2.65 -1.73
C VAL A 46 14.88 1.52 -2.68
N GLU A 47 15.06 1.76 -3.98
CA GLU A 47 15.08 0.68 -4.96
C GLU A 47 16.32 -0.18 -4.74
N ILE A 48 16.13 -1.46 -4.46
CA ILE A 48 17.20 -2.39 -4.03
C ILE A 48 18.27 -2.55 -5.10
N LYS A 49 17.89 -2.54 -6.39
CA LYS A 49 18.83 -2.76 -7.49
C LYS A 49 19.73 -1.56 -7.74
N THR A 50 19.21 -0.34 -7.59
CA THR A 50 19.90 0.89 -7.99
C THR A 50 20.39 1.71 -6.81
N GLY A 51 19.91 1.42 -5.59
CA GLY A 51 20.16 2.23 -4.40
C GLY A 51 19.46 3.59 -4.42
N LYS A 52 18.64 3.88 -5.45
CA LYS A 52 17.99 5.18 -5.61
C LYS A 52 16.87 5.36 -4.59
N LYS A 53 16.86 6.51 -3.93
CA LYS A 53 15.75 6.94 -3.07
C LYS A 53 14.56 7.38 -3.91
N VAL A 54 13.39 6.87 -3.61
CA VAL A 54 12.13 7.12 -4.31
C VAL A 54 11.03 7.40 -3.28
N LYS A 55 10.05 8.21 -3.64
CA LYS A 55 8.84 8.43 -2.85
C LYS A 55 7.67 7.74 -3.52
N LEU A 56 6.95 6.90 -2.78
CA LEU A 56 5.75 6.20 -3.27
C LEU A 56 4.52 6.66 -2.52
N ARG A 57 3.36 6.59 -3.18
CA ARG A 57 2.05 6.86 -2.59
C ARG A 57 1.11 5.71 -2.88
N VAL A 58 0.40 5.26 -1.85
CA VAL A 58 -0.66 4.26 -1.93
C VAL A 58 -1.92 4.86 -1.31
N ASP A 59 -3.02 4.83 -2.04
CA ASP A 59 -4.31 5.28 -1.53
C ASP A 59 -5.17 4.08 -1.17
N THR A 60 -5.89 4.15 -0.06
CA THR A 60 -6.79 3.10 0.42
C THR A 60 -8.03 3.74 1.02
N PHE A 61 -9.19 3.14 0.75
CA PHE A 61 -10.47 3.58 1.29
C PHE A 61 -10.90 2.62 2.40
N TYR A 62 -11.29 3.18 3.53
CA TYR A 62 -11.81 2.46 4.69
C TYR A 62 -13.26 2.85 4.91
N PHE A 63 -14.14 1.88 5.15
CA PHE A 63 -15.50 2.19 5.58
C PHE A 63 -15.50 2.69 7.04
N LEU A 64 -16.51 3.45 7.42
CA LEU A 64 -16.64 3.93 8.81
C LEU A 64 -16.69 2.76 9.79
N GLY A 65 -15.89 2.83 10.86
CA GLY A 65 -15.77 1.78 11.87
C GLY A 65 -14.74 0.70 11.53
N GLU A 66 -14.11 0.72 10.36
CA GLU A 66 -12.96 -0.14 10.06
C GLU A 66 -11.66 0.41 10.65
N ASP A 67 -10.86 -0.49 11.20
CA ASP A 67 -9.51 -0.15 11.65
C ASP A 67 -8.63 0.21 10.44
N GLN A 68 -8.01 1.38 10.53
CA GLN A 68 -7.15 1.87 9.47
C GLN A 68 -5.73 1.35 9.69
N ALA A 69 -5.18 0.63 8.70
CA ALA A 69 -3.84 0.08 8.76
C ALA A 69 -2.76 1.17 8.97
N THR A 70 -1.67 0.79 9.61
CA THR A 70 -0.43 1.56 9.69
C THR A 70 0.29 1.57 8.34
N PRO A 71 1.19 2.54 8.09
CA PRO A 71 2.03 2.53 6.89
C PRO A 71 2.78 1.21 6.68
N GLU A 72 3.35 0.65 7.75
CA GLU A 72 4.11 -0.60 7.72
C GLU A 72 3.24 -1.78 7.29
N GLU A 73 2.02 -1.88 7.82
CA GLU A 73 1.07 -2.93 7.43
C GLU A 73 0.68 -2.85 5.95
N ILE A 74 0.43 -1.64 5.43
CA ILE A 74 0.20 -1.43 3.99
C ILE A 74 1.43 -1.83 3.18
N TRP A 75 2.62 -1.42 3.61
CA TRP A 75 3.88 -1.72 2.93
C TRP A 75 4.10 -3.24 2.80
N TYR A 76 3.98 -3.97 3.90
CA TYR A 76 4.17 -5.42 3.92
C TYR A 76 3.06 -6.17 3.20
N SER A 77 1.80 -5.70 3.26
CA SER A 77 0.69 -6.32 2.52
C SER A 77 0.87 -6.22 0.99
N LEU A 78 1.55 -5.17 0.52
CA LEU A 78 1.93 -4.97 -0.87
C LEU A 78 3.30 -5.60 -1.21
N GLY A 79 3.91 -6.26 -0.25
CA GLY A 79 5.10 -7.07 -0.44
C GLY A 79 6.41 -6.33 -0.44
N GLY A 80 6.45 -5.16 0.17
CA GLY A 80 7.68 -4.42 0.37
C GLY A 80 8.63 -5.13 1.34
N ARG A 81 9.93 -4.84 1.20
CA ARG A 81 10.98 -5.29 2.11
C ARG A 81 11.34 -4.23 3.14
#